data_AF-A0A941UI37-F1
#
_entry.id   AF-A0A941UI37-F1
#
_cell.length_a   1.000
_cell.length_b   1.000
_cell.length_c   1.000
_cell.angle_alpha   90.00
_cell.angle_beta   90.00
_cell.angle_gamma   90.00
#
_symmetry.space_group_name_H-M   'P 1'
#
loop_
_entity.id
_entity.type
_entity.pdbx_description
1 polymer ?
#
loop_
_entity_poly.entity_id
_entity_poly.type
_entity_poly.pdbx_seq_one_letter_code
_entity_poly.pdbx_strand_id
1 'polypeptide(L)'
;MHRREFLKRAACISGTALIGRGDVSAEEAHIHADRYGVLVDTTFCIGCRRCEWGCNEWNKNPNQPIKNFEDKTVFQTVRRTHAATFTVVNRFKKPDDGTPVYVKKQCMHCENPGCLSACFVDAFRKTEKGAVIYNPDVCVGCRYCMVACPFDIPAYEYDKPITPRVTKCTFCFDRISTEGKV
;
A
#
# COMPACT_ATOMS: atom_id res chain seq x y z
N MET A 1 -50.02 -15.65 -24.50
CA MET A 1 -49.19 -14.43 -24.66
C MET A 1 -48.06 -14.71 -25.64
N HIS A 2 -47.95 -13.94 -26.73
CA HIS A 2 -46.93 -14.15 -27.77
C HIS A 2 -45.55 -13.65 -27.28
N ARG A 3 -44.53 -14.52 -27.30
CA ARG A 3 -43.13 -14.23 -26.89
C ARG A 3 -42.55 -12.94 -27.51
N ARG A 4 -42.97 -12.59 -28.74
CA ARG A 4 -42.57 -11.36 -29.43
C ARG A 4 -43.11 -10.08 -28.76
N GLU A 5 -44.33 -10.11 -28.25
CA GLU A 5 -44.94 -8.96 -27.57
C GLU A 5 -44.33 -8.74 -26.18
N PHE A 6 -43.96 -9.83 -25.50
CA PHE A 6 -43.23 -9.76 -24.23
C PHE A 6 -41.85 -9.11 -24.40
N LEU A 7 -41.08 -9.50 -25.42
CA LEU A 7 -39.75 -8.93 -25.68
C LEU A 7 -39.79 -7.45 -26.09
N LYS A 8 -40.79 -7.04 -26.87
CA LYS A 8 -41.00 -5.62 -27.23
C LYS A 8 -41.32 -4.77 -26.01
N ARG A 9 -42.17 -5.27 -25.10
CA ARG A 9 -42.51 -4.56 -23.85
C ARG A 9 -41.33 -4.50 -22.87
N ALA A 10 -40.55 -5.57 -22.77
CA ALA A 10 -39.35 -5.61 -21.92
C ALA A 10 -38.29 -4.60 -22.39
N ALA A 11 -38.08 -4.44 -23.71
CA ALA A 11 -37.13 -3.49 -24.27
C ALA A 11 -37.50 -2.01 -24.04
N CYS A 12 -38.80 -1.70 -23.91
CA CYS A 12 -39.25 -0.33 -23.62
C CYS A 12 -39.04 0.05 -22.15
N ILE A 13 -39.10 -0.91 -21.23
CA ILE A 13 -38.92 -0.68 -19.79
C ILE A 13 -37.43 -0.47 -19.45
N SER A 14 -36.52 -1.16 -20.16
CA SER A 14 -35.07 -1.01 -19.97
C SER A 14 -34.50 0.29 -20.55
N GLY A 15 -35.19 0.94 -21.49
CA GLY A 15 -34.75 2.21 -22.08
C GLY A 15 -34.80 3.41 -21.11
N THR A 16 -35.80 3.45 -20.22
CA THR A 16 -35.97 4.55 -19.25
C THR A 16 -35.09 4.45 -18.01
N ALA A 17 -34.57 3.26 -17.68
CA ALA A 17 -33.70 3.08 -16.51
C ALA A 17 -32.25 3.57 -16.75
N LEU A 18 -31.86 3.82 -18.01
CA LEU A 18 -30.49 4.20 -18.38
C LEU A 18 -30.24 5.72 -18.40
N ILE A 19 -31.25 6.56 -18.13
CA ILE A 19 -31.14 8.02 -18.17
C ILE A 19 -30.93 8.63 -16.77
N GLY A 20 -30.87 7.80 -15.73
CA GLY A 20 -30.43 8.21 -14.40
C GLY A 20 -28.91 8.42 -14.36
N ARG A 21 -28.40 9.45 -15.04
CA ARG A 21 -27.11 10.06 -14.68
C ARG A 21 -27.33 10.81 -13.37
N GLY A 22 -27.43 10.06 -12.26
CA GLY A 22 -27.10 10.63 -10.98
C GLY A 22 -25.63 10.99 -11.06
N ASP A 23 -25.29 12.25 -10.83
CA ASP A 23 -23.91 12.65 -10.60
C ASP A 23 -23.43 11.88 -9.38
N VAL A 24 -22.76 10.74 -9.62
CA VAL A 24 -22.05 10.01 -8.57
C VAL A 24 -20.83 10.86 -8.28
N SER A 25 -21.02 11.87 -7.42
CA SER A 25 -19.90 12.58 -6.82
C SER A 25 -19.10 11.56 -6.03
N ALA A 26 -17.79 11.51 -6.26
CA ALA A 26 -16.92 10.89 -5.29
C ALA A 26 -17.16 11.60 -3.95
N GLU A 27 -17.36 10.84 -2.87
CA GLU A 27 -17.40 11.39 -1.53
C GLU A 27 -16.06 12.09 -1.27
N GLU A 28 -16.10 13.37 -0.87
CA GLU A 28 -14.87 14.08 -0.51
C GLU A 28 -14.19 13.35 0.64
N ALA A 29 -12.89 13.08 0.51
CA ALA A 29 -12.14 12.43 1.56
C ALA A 29 -12.13 13.32 2.81
N HIS A 30 -12.84 12.92 3.86
CA HIS A 30 -12.79 13.57 5.16
C HIS A 30 -11.42 13.32 5.81
N ILE A 31 -10.52 14.28 5.65
CA ILE A 31 -9.18 14.22 6.22
C ILE A 31 -9.24 14.68 7.69
N HIS A 32 -8.99 13.75 8.62
CA HIS A 32 -8.88 14.09 10.04
C HIS A 32 -7.65 14.98 10.31
N ALA A 33 -7.83 16.01 11.15
CA ALA A 33 -6.80 17.01 11.45
C ALA A 33 -5.59 16.42 12.22
N ASP A 34 -5.80 15.34 12.95
CA ASP A 34 -4.84 14.65 13.82
C ASP A 34 -4.16 13.44 13.15
N ARG A 35 -4.24 13.38 11.82
CA ARG A 35 -3.55 12.35 11.01
C ARG A 35 -2.04 12.51 11.03
N TYR A 36 -1.35 11.39 10.83
CA TYR A 36 0.08 11.34 10.66
C TYR A 36 0.45 11.25 9.19
N GLY A 37 1.61 11.81 8.86
CA GLY A 37 2.24 11.74 7.55
C GLY A 37 3.73 11.43 7.71
N VAL A 38 4.32 10.74 6.73
CA VAL A 38 5.77 10.56 6.68
C VAL A 38 6.32 11.32 5.48
N LEU A 39 7.10 12.35 5.75
CA LEU A 39 7.89 13.06 4.76
C LEU A 39 9.27 12.40 4.66
N VAL A 40 9.62 11.95 3.46
CA VAL A 40 10.98 11.52 3.14
C VAL A 40 11.61 12.60 2.27
N ASP A 41 12.48 13.41 2.86
CA ASP A 41 13.25 14.39 2.11
C ASP A 41 14.41 13.70 1.38
N THR A 42 14.30 13.62 0.05
CA THR A 42 15.30 12.98 -0.81
C THR A 42 16.53 13.84 -1.04
N THR A 43 16.49 15.13 -0.70
CA THR A 43 17.64 16.04 -0.82
C THR A 43 18.70 15.78 0.25
N PHE A 44 18.27 15.31 1.43
CA PHE A 44 19.15 14.92 2.53
C PHE A 44 19.39 13.40 2.62
N CYS A 45 18.69 12.60 1.83
CA CYS A 45 18.84 11.15 1.88
C CYS A 45 20.21 10.73 1.32
N ILE A 46 21.10 10.28 2.21
CA ILE A 46 22.45 9.79 1.84
C ILE A 46 22.51 8.30 1.53
N GLY A 47 21.36 7.61 1.50
CA GLY A 47 21.30 6.17 1.23
C GLY A 47 21.94 5.30 2.32
N CYS A 48 21.93 5.73 3.59
CA CYS A 48 22.54 4.98 4.70
C CYS A 48 21.78 3.71 5.11
N ARG A 49 20.55 3.53 4.60
CA ARG A 49 19.68 2.36 4.84
C ARG A 49 19.36 2.07 6.32
N ARG A 50 19.65 2.99 7.25
CA ARG A 50 19.24 2.87 8.67
C ARG A 50 17.73 2.77 8.85
N CYS A 51 16.95 3.35 7.94
CA CYS A 51 15.50 3.20 7.94
C CYS A 51 15.03 1.77 7.60
N GLU A 52 15.79 1.00 6.81
CA GLU A 52 15.50 -0.42 6.57
C GLU A 52 15.79 -1.22 7.85
N TRP A 53 16.96 -1.01 8.45
CA TRP A 53 17.37 -1.68 9.68
C TRP A 53 16.38 -1.41 10.83
N GLY A 54 16.04 -0.14 11.10
CA GLY A 54 15.13 0.23 12.17
C GLY A 54 13.70 -0.28 11.94
N CYS A 55 13.24 -0.30 10.68
CA CYS A 55 11.96 -0.89 10.33
C CYS A 55 11.94 -2.40 10.64
N ASN A 56 13.01 -3.11 10.30
CA ASN A 56 13.10 -4.54 10.56
C ASN A 56 13.16 -4.85 12.05
N GLU A 57 13.95 -4.07 12.80
CA GLU A 57 14.10 -4.20 14.25
C GLU A 57 12.76 -4.02 15.00
N TRP A 58 12.01 -2.99 14.61
CA TRP A 58 10.70 -2.71 15.20
C TRP A 58 9.68 -3.80 14.87
N ASN A 59 9.52 -4.10 13.58
CA ASN A 59 8.46 -5.00 13.09
C ASN A 59 8.81 -6.49 13.26
N LYS A 60 9.94 -6.82 13.90
CA LYS A 60 10.43 -8.19 14.09
C LYS A 60 10.57 -8.95 12.77
N ASN A 61 10.92 -8.23 11.71
CA ASN A 61 11.33 -8.83 10.45
C ASN A 61 12.75 -9.40 10.60
N PRO A 62 13.16 -10.35 9.73
CA PRO A 62 14.56 -10.74 9.62
C PRO A 62 15.48 -9.52 9.52
N ASN A 63 16.34 -9.36 10.52
CA ASN A 63 17.27 -8.25 10.62
C ASN A 63 18.70 -8.76 10.62
N GLN A 64 19.64 -7.89 10.26
CA GLN A 64 21.06 -8.19 10.21
C GLN A 64 21.84 -7.16 11.04
N PRO A 65 23.11 -7.43 11.41
CA PRO A 65 23.96 -6.42 12.02
C PRO A 65 23.96 -5.13 11.19
N ILE A 66 23.88 -3.97 11.86
CA ILE A 66 23.73 -2.67 11.19
C ILE A 66 24.81 -2.40 10.13
N LYS A 67 26.02 -2.94 10.33
CA LYS A 67 27.14 -2.88 9.39
C LYS A 67 26.79 -3.46 8.01
N ASN A 68 25.94 -4.47 7.93
CA ASN A 68 25.52 -5.07 6.65
C ASN A 68 24.65 -4.10 5.81
N PHE A 69 24.04 -3.09 6.43
CA PHE A 69 23.27 -2.07 5.73
C PHE A 69 24.16 -0.98 5.09
N GLU A 70 25.44 -0.94 5.44
CA GLU A 70 26.44 -0.05 4.83
C GLU A 70 26.90 -0.54 3.45
N ASP A 71 26.60 -1.80 3.11
CA ASP A 71 26.87 -2.35 1.79
C ASP A 71 26.05 -1.63 0.71
N LYS A 72 26.77 -0.99 -0.22
CA LYS A 72 26.22 -0.22 -1.34
C LYS A 72 26.01 -1.06 -2.61
N THR A 73 26.44 -2.33 -2.64
CA THR A 73 26.20 -3.22 -3.79
C THR A 73 24.71 -3.45 -4.03
N VAL A 74 23.88 -3.35 -2.99
CA VAL A 74 22.40 -3.41 -3.09
C VAL A 74 21.79 -2.37 -4.02
N PHE A 75 22.53 -1.29 -4.33
CA PHE A 75 22.10 -0.22 -5.24
C PHE A 75 22.49 -0.48 -6.70
N GLN A 76 22.99 -1.67 -7.02
CA GLN A 76 23.20 -2.11 -8.41
C GLN A 76 21.89 -2.49 -9.11
N THR A 77 20.86 -2.84 -8.34
CA THR A 77 19.52 -3.18 -8.83
C THR A 77 18.45 -2.39 -8.10
N VAL A 78 17.32 -2.16 -8.76
CA VAL A 78 16.15 -1.55 -8.11
C VAL A 78 15.40 -2.63 -7.35
N ARG A 79 15.33 -2.48 -6.03
CA ARG A 79 14.65 -3.44 -5.14
C ARG A 79 13.20 -3.01 -4.91
N ARG A 80 12.31 -4.01 -4.74
CA ARG A 80 10.95 -3.82 -4.19
C ARG A 80 10.89 -4.26 -2.73
N THR A 81 9.83 -3.87 -2.04
CA THR A 81 9.53 -4.41 -0.71
C THR A 81 9.20 -5.91 -0.81
N HIS A 82 9.54 -6.68 0.22
CA HIS A 82 9.28 -8.11 0.29
C HIS A 82 8.45 -8.43 1.53
N ALA A 83 7.98 -9.68 1.63
CA ALA A 83 7.17 -10.15 2.74
C ALA A 83 7.86 -9.96 4.11
N ALA A 84 9.20 -9.96 4.08
CA ALA A 84 10.10 -9.78 5.22
C ALA A 84 10.81 -8.41 5.24
N THR A 85 10.51 -7.50 4.32
CA THR A 85 11.16 -6.17 4.25
C THR A 85 10.16 -5.10 3.81
N PHE A 86 9.69 -4.31 4.78
CA PHE A 86 8.58 -3.37 4.57
C PHE A 86 8.99 -2.03 3.96
N THR A 87 10.29 -1.76 3.92
CA THR A 87 10.87 -0.58 3.28
C THR A 87 12.21 -0.93 2.67
N VAL A 88 12.54 -0.29 1.55
CA VAL A 88 13.85 -0.38 0.89
C VAL A 88 14.29 1.00 0.41
N VAL A 89 15.58 1.24 0.32
CA VAL A 89 16.15 2.43 -0.33
C VAL A 89 16.74 1.99 -1.67
N ASN A 90 16.43 2.76 -2.71
CA ASN A 90 16.98 2.60 -4.06
C ASN A 90 17.77 3.84 -4.46
N ARG A 91 18.73 3.65 -5.37
CA ARG A 91 19.53 4.75 -5.93
C ARG A 91 19.14 4.95 -7.38
N PHE A 92 18.86 6.19 -7.75
CA PHE A 92 18.65 6.62 -9.12
C PHE A 92 19.70 7.68 -9.48
N LYS A 93 19.84 7.98 -10.77
CA LYS A 93 20.65 9.10 -11.24
C LYS A 93 19.70 10.26 -11.54
N LYS A 94 20.04 11.47 -11.08
CA LYS A 94 19.29 12.67 -11.48
C LYS A 94 19.43 12.88 -12.99
N PRO A 95 18.34 13.29 -13.69
CA PRO A 95 18.41 13.60 -15.11
C PRO A 95 19.39 14.73 -15.43
N ASP A 96 19.51 15.71 -14.54
CA ASP A 96 20.22 16.97 -14.81
C ASP A 96 21.75 16.80 -14.80
N ASP A 97 22.30 16.21 -13.74
CA ASP A 97 23.75 16.15 -13.48
C ASP A 97 24.28 14.71 -13.30
N GLY A 98 23.42 13.70 -13.35
CA GLY A 98 23.78 12.31 -13.14
C GLY A 98 24.16 11.96 -11.69
N THR A 99 24.06 12.90 -10.75
CA THR A 99 24.37 12.65 -9.34
C THR A 99 23.40 11.63 -8.74
N PRO A 100 23.84 10.82 -7.76
CA PRO A 100 22.97 9.83 -7.14
C PRO A 100 21.89 10.51 -6.29
N VAL A 101 20.64 10.10 -6.49
CA VAL A 101 19.52 10.40 -5.59
C VAL A 101 19.04 9.11 -4.94
N TYR A 102 18.84 9.15 -3.63
CA TYR A 102 18.38 8.00 -2.86
C TYR A 102 16.91 8.17 -2.50
N VAL A 103 16.11 7.16 -2.85
CA VAL A 103 14.66 7.20 -2.68
C VAL A 103 14.22 6.01 -1.83
N LYS A 104 13.60 6.31 -0.69
CA LYS A 104 12.98 5.30 0.17
C LYS A 104 11.65 4.87 -0.44
N LYS A 105 11.49 3.58 -0.71
CA LYS A 105 10.24 2.95 -1.15
C LYS A 105 9.60 2.20 0.03
N GLN A 106 8.39 2.60 0.39
CA GLN A 106 7.55 2.01 1.45
C GLN A 106 6.06 2.23 1.13
N CYS A 107 5.16 1.70 1.96
CA CYS A 107 3.73 1.99 1.83
C CYS A 107 3.47 3.50 1.98
N MET A 108 2.68 4.06 1.07
CA MET A 108 2.30 5.47 1.09
C MET A 108 1.12 5.76 2.01
N HIS A 109 0.45 4.73 2.56
CA HIS A 109 -0.78 4.85 3.37
C HIS A 109 -1.77 5.85 2.75
N CYS A 110 -2.11 5.61 1.48
CA CYS A 110 -2.80 6.53 0.57
C CYS A 110 -4.10 7.10 1.15
N GLU A 111 -4.56 8.22 0.58
CA GLU A 111 -5.85 8.78 0.98
C GLU A 111 -6.99 7.80 0.69
N ASN A 112 -7.05 7.40 -0.58
CA ASN A 112 -7.95 6.39 -1.13
C ASN A 112 -7.10 5.15 -1.51
N PRO A 113 -6.95 4.14 -0.63
CA PRO A 113 -6.02 3.05 -0.87
C PRO A 113 -6.59 2.07 -1.89
N GLY A 114 -5.88 1.87 -3.01
CA GLY A 114 -6.25 0.85 -4.00
C GLY A 114 -6.26 -0.57 -3.44
N CYS A 115 -5.36 -0.87 -2.49
CA CYS A 115 -5.34 -2.16 -1.81
C CYS A 115 -6.56 -2.42 -0.93
N LEU A 116 -7.13 -1.38 -0.32
CA LEU A 116 -8.40 -1.45 0.43
C LEU A 116 -9.56 -1.62 -0.54
N SER A 117 -9.62 -0.79 -1.57
CA SER A 117 -10.70 -0.80 -2.58
C SER A 117 -10.84 -2.15 -3.30
N ALA A 118 -9.72 -2.84 -3.55
CA ALA A 118 -9.72 -4.15 -4.20
C ALA A 118 -9.98 -5.34 -3.25
N CYS A 119 -10.02 -5.11 -1.94
CA CYS A 119 -10.17 -6.17 -0.95
C CYS A 119 -11.65 -6.45 -0.64
N PHE A 120 -12.20 -7.50 -1.23
CA PHE A 120 -13.60 -7.89 -1.06
C PHE A 120 -13.96 -8.50 0.30
N VAL A 121 -12.97 -8.75 1.16
CA VAL A 121 -13.14 -9.28 2.53
C VAL A 121 -12.82 -8.25 3.62
N ASP A 122 -12.60 -6.99 3.23
CA ASP A 122 -12.28 -5.90 4.16
C ASP A 122 -11.07 -6.19 5.08
N ALA A 123 -10.06 -6.89 4.55
CA ALA A 123 -8.82 -7.18 5.28
C ALA A 123 -7.92 -5.94 5.45
N PHE A 124 -8.23 -4.83 4.79
CA PHE A 124 -7.50 -3.57 4.94
C PHE A 124 -8.45 -2.50 5.44
N ARG A 125 -8.04 -1.75 6.45
CA ARG A 125 -8.79 -0.61 6.97
C ARG A 125 -7.91 0.62 7.02
N LYS A 126 -8.48 1.79 6.73
CA LYS A 126 -7.84 3.07 7.03
C LYS A 126 -8.25 3.55 8.41
N THR A 127 -7.27 3.89 9.22
CA THR A 127 -7.47 4.47 10.56
C THR A 127 -7.64 5.98 10.46
N GLU A 128 -8.26 6.60 11.47
CA GLU A 128 -8.41 8.05 11.56
C GLU A 128 -7.04 8.76 11.58
N LYS A 129 -6.01 8.11 12.15
CA LYS A 129 -4.62 8.58 12.15
C LYS A 129 -3.91 8.47 10.79
N GLY A 130 -4.59 7.97 9.75
CA GLY A 130 -4.07 7.87 8.38
C GLY A 130 -3.39 6.54 8.04
N ALA A 131 -3.09 5.69 9.02
CA ALA A 131 -2.49 4.39 8.75
C ALA A 131 -3.50 3.45 8.06
N VAL A 132 -3.15 2.96 6.87
CA VAL A 132 -3.79 1.77 6.28
C VAL A 132 -3.24 0.51 6.95
N ILE A 133 -4.04 -0.17 7.76
CA ILE A 133 -3.70 -1.39 8.51
C ILE A 133 -4.26 -2.64 7.83
N TYR A 134 -3.73 -3.81 8.21
CA TYR A 134 -4.08 -5.11 7.63
C TYR A 134 -4.52 -6.08 8.74
N ASN A 135 -5.67 -6.72 8.57
CA ASN A 135 -6.18 -7.79 9.42
C ASN A 135 -5.95 -9.16 8.75
N PRO A 136 -5.03 -9.99 9.26
CA PRO A 136 -4.78 -11.30 8.70
C PRO A 136 -5.93 -12.30 8.89
N ASP A 137 -6.79 -12.13 9.89
CA ASP A 137 -7.78 -13.13 10.29
C ASP A 137 -8.94 -13.27 9.29
N VAL A 138 -9.20 -12.22 8.52
CA VAL A 138 -10.23 -12.19 7.46
C VAL A 138 -9.64 -12.34 6.06
N CYS A 139 -8.31 -12.31 5.93
CA CYS A 139 -7.64 -12.33 4.65
C CYS A 139 -7.66 -13.73 4.03
N VAL A 140 -8.24 -13.84 2.84
CA VAL A 140 -8.28 -15.10 2.07
C VAL A 140 -7.08 -15.31 1.15
N GLY A 141 -6.09 -14.40 1.16
CA GLY A 141 -4.87 -14.54 0.37
C GLY A 141 -5.04 -14.42 -1.15
N CYS A 142 -6.09 -13.74 -1.64
CA CYS A 142 -6.36 -13.58 -3.09
C CYS A 142 -5.33 -12.71 -3.83
N ARG A 143 -4.52 -11.92 -3.11
CA ARG A 143 -3.43 -11.07 -3.63
C ARG A 143 -3.86 -9.94 -4.59
N TYR A 144 -5.14 -9.66 -4.74
CA TYR A 144 -5.61 -8.52 -5.57
C TYR A 144 -5.06 -7.18 -5.08
N CYS A 145 -4.85 -7.04 -3.77
CA CYS A 145 -4.20 -5.87 -3.18
C CYS A 145 -2.78 -5.60 -3.73
N MET A 146 -2.04 -6.63 -4.16
CA MET A 146 -0.71 -6.47 -4.75
C MET A 146 -0.79 -5.81 -6.12
N VAL A 147 -1.77 -6.21 -6.94
CA VAL A 147 -2.01 -5.66 -8.28
C VAL A 147 -2.63 -4.27 -8.22
N ALA A 148 -3.56 -4.06 -7.28
CA ALA A 148 -4.27 -2.80 -7.13
C ALA A 148 -3.41 -1.66 -6.54
N CYS A 149 -2.26 -1.99 -5.92
CA CYS A 149 -1.39 -0.97 -5.36
C CYS A 149 -0.55 -0.30 -6.47
N PRO A 150 -0.74 1.00 -6.75
CA PRO A 150 0.02 1.68 -7.82
C PRO A 150 1.52 1.80 -7.49
N PHE A 151 1.90 1.55 -6.24
CA PHE A 151 3.28 1.63 -5.78
C PHE A 151 3.97 0.27 -5.70
N ASP A 152 3.28 -0.84 -6.00
CA ASP A 152 3.78 -2.22 -5.84
C ASP A 152 4.39 -2.45 -4.45
N ILE A 153 3.57 -2.30 -3.41
CA ILE A 153 4.01 -2.38 -2.00
C ILE A 153 3.60 -3.69 -1.31
N PRO A 154 2.32 -4.12 -1.34
CA PRO A 154 1.94 -5.35 -0.67
C PRO A 154 2.75 -6.54 -1.19
N ALA A 155 3.35 -7.29 -0.27
CA ALA A 155 4.08 -8.51 -0.56
C ALA A 155 3.36 -9.69 0.13
N TYR A 156 3.60 -10.91 -0.34
CA TYR A 156 2.92 -12.10 0.17
C TYR A 156 3.95 -13.12 0.65
N GLU A 157 3.68 -13.77 1.78
CA GLU A 157 4.49 -14.86 2.33
C GLU A 157 4.23 -16.15 1.54
N TYR A 158 5.08 -16.44 0.55
CA TYR A 158 4.96 -17.66 -0.26
C TYR A 158 5.55 -18.90 0.42
N ASP A 159 6.43 -18.69 1.39
CA ASP A 159 7.15 -19.70 2.16
C ASP A 159 6.32 -20.31 3.31
N LYS A 160 5.18 -19.70 3.66
CA LYS A 160 4.27 -20.20 4.71
C LYS A 160 3.08 -20.94 4.09
N PRO A 161 3.02 -22.28 4.21
CA PRO A 161 1.98 -23.06 3.53
C PRO A 161 0.61 -23.01 4.23
N ILE A 162 0.57 -22.84 5.56
CA ILE A 162 -0.66 -22.98 6.36
C ILE A 162 -1.32 -21.60 6.60
N THR A 163 -0.53 -20.60 7.02
CA THR A 163 -1.04 -19.27 7.39
C THR A 163 -0.26 -18.14 6.71
N PRO A 164 -0.19 -18.12 5.36
CA PRO A 164 0.49 -17.07 4.64
C PRO A 164 -0.22 -15.73 4.80
N ARG A 165 0.55 -14.65 4.93
CA ARG A 165 0.02 -13.29 5.09
C ARG A 165 0.44 -12.39 3.94
N VAL A 166 -0.38 -11.38 3.69
CA VAL A 166 0.09 -10.18 2.98
C VAL A 166 0.79 -9.28 4.00
N THR A 167 1.94 -8.75 3.65
CA THR A 167 2.69 -7.82 4.51
C THR A 167 3.09 -6.56 3.75
N LYS A 168 3.30 -5.49 4.50
CA LYS A 168 3.70 -4.16 4.03
C LYS A 168 4.04 -3.30 5.25
N CYS A 169 4.57 -2.10 5.01
CA CYS A 169 4.68 -1.09 6.06
C CYS A 169 3.32 -0.86 6.76
N THR A 170 3.37 -0.84 8.10
CA THR A 170 2.24 -0.69 9.03
C THR A 170 2.12 0.73 9.57
N PHE A 171 2.94 1.65 9.06
CA PHE A 171 3.09 3.02 9.57
C PHE A 171 3.58 3.13 11.02
N CYS A 172 4.14 2.05 11.57
CA CYS A 172 4.39 1.94 13.01
C CYS A 172 3.14 2.34 13.82
N PHE A 173 1.96 1.94 13.34
CA PHE A 173 0.69 2.38 13.90
C PHE A 173 0.52 1.96 15.37
N ASP A 174 1.14 0.87 15.77
CA ASP A 174 1.27 0.45 17.16
C ASP A 174 1.95 1.50 18.03
N ARG A 175 3.02 2.17 17.55
CA ARG A 175 3.66 3.30 18.25
C ARG A 175 2.79 4.55 18.24
N ILE A 176 2.19 4.85 17.10
CA ILE A 176 1.32 6.03 16.96
C ILE A 176 0.12 5.94 17.90
N SER A 177 -0.49 4.76 18.00
CA SER A 177 -1.68 4.54 18.81
C SER A 177 -1.41 4.47 20.32
N THR A 178 -0.19 4.13 20.73
CA THR A 178 0.18 3.99 22.15
C THR A 178 0.96 5.19 22.70
N GLU A 179 1.92 5.72 21.94
CA GLU A 179 2.86 6.76 22.38
C GLU A 179 2.56 8.14 21.78
N GLY A 180 1.70 8.21 20.76
CA GLY A 180 1.46 9.43 19.98
C GLY A 180 2.69 9.88 19.18
N LYS A 181 3.57 8.94 18.82
CA LYS A 181 4.84 9.19 18.11
C LYS A 181 5.05 8.18 16.98
N VAL A 182 5.79 8.60 15.95
CA VAL A 182 6.21 7.77 14.81
C VAL A 182 7.53 7.05 15.10
#